data_AF-A0A2D9HUH8-F1
#
_entry.id   AF-A0A2D9HUH8-F1
#
_cell.length_a   1.000
_cell.length_b   1.000
_cell.length_c   1.000
_cell.angle_alpha   90.00
_cell.angle_beta   90.00
_cell.angle_gamma   90.00
#
_symmetry.space_group_name_H-M   'P 1'
#
loop_
_entity.id
_entity.type
_entity.pdbx_description
1 polymer ?
#
loop_
_entity_poly.entity_id
_entity_poly.type
_entity_poly.pdbx_seq_one_letter_code
_entity_poly.pdbx_strand_id
1 'polypeptide(L)'
;MYVGEKRIIITKHKKAKPSRKSFWRLNSPGFLSGSLIILIVILCSCTNNEKDFDHSNFKVDVKGAALGPMPVRGGGDPDLGFIAPVVEGTSFDGNPVRITPTGKPTVILFLAH
;
A
#
# COMPACT_ATOMS: atom_id res chain seq x y z
N MET A 1 -7.52 23.11 36.87
CA MET A 1 -7.84 22.76 35.47
C MET A 1 -7.81 21.24 35.35
N TYR A 2 -8.96 20.62 35.06
CA TYR A 2 -9.10 19.17 35.03
C TYR A 2 -8.47 18.58 33.75
N VAL A 3 -7.55 17.63 33.94
CA VAL A 3 -6.93 16.82 32.89
C VAL A 3 -7.86 15.64 32.60
N GLY A 4 -8.47 15.62 31.42
CA GLY A 4 -9.34 14.53 30.98
C GLY A 4 -8.53 13.43 30.29
N GLU A 5 -8.25 12.34 31.01
CA GLU A 5 -7.68 11.10 30.47
C GLU A 5 -8.73 10.37 29.60
N LYS A 6 -8.62 10.45 28.27
CA LYS A 6 -9.47 9.66 27.36
C LYS A 6 -8.99 8.21 27.35
N ARG A 7 -9.60 7.35 28.16
CA ARG A 7 -9.42 5.90 28.09
C ARG A 7 -10.22 5.33 26.91
N ILE A 8 -9.52 4.78 25.92
CA ILE A 8 -10.12 4.02 24.82
C ILE A 8 -10.30 2.57 25.29
N ILE A 9 -11.54 2.14 25.52
CA ILE A 9 -11.87 0.74 25.83
C ILE A 9 -12.06 0.00 24.50
N ILE A 10 -11.09 -0.83 24.11
CA ILE A 10 -11.20 -1.70 22.94
C ILE A 10 -11.88 -3.02 23.38
N THR A 11 -13.18 -3.12 23.20
CA THR A 11 -13.91 -4.39 23.38
C THR A 11 -13.60 -5.35 22.23
N LYS A 12 -12.92 -6.46 22.51
CA LYS A 12 -12.71 -7.54 21.54
C LYS A 12 -14.06 -8.22 21.23
N HIS A 13 -14.63 -7.94 20.06
CA HIS A 13 -15.73 -8.74 19.54
C HIS A 13 -15.19 -10.14 19.15
N LYS A 14 -15.56 -11.16 19.92
CA LYS A 14 -15.38 -12.56 19.51
C LYS A 14 -16.28 -12.81 18.29
N LYS A 15 -15.70 -12.96 17.11
CA LYS A 15 -16.45 -13.47 15.94
C LYS A 15 -16.88 -14.90 16.23
N ALA A 16 -18.20 -15.13 16.26
CA ALA A 16 -18.77 -16.46 16.37
C ALA A 16 -18.40 -17.30 15.14
N LYS A 17 -17.92 -18.54 15.35
CA LYS A 17 -17.72 -19.51 14.27
C LYS A 17 -19.08 -19.90 13.70
N PRO A 18 -19.31 -19.86 12.37
CA PRO A 18 -20.52 -20.44 11.81
C PRO A 18 -20.53 -21.95 12.05
N SER A 19 -21.57 -22.41 12.76
CA SER A 19 -21.92 -23.81 12.97
C SER A 19 -22.13 -24.48 11.61
N ARG A 20 -21.14 -25.25 11.17
CA ARG A 20 -21.19 -26.02 9.92
C ARG A 20 -22.03 -27.27 10.18
N LYS A 21 -23.36 -27.11 10.12
CA LYS A 21 -24.29 -28.23 10.20
C LYS A 21 -24.06 -29.18 9.02
N SER A 22 -23.58 -30.37 9.35
CA SER A 22 -23.78 -31.66 8.68
C SER A 22 -24.51 -31.58 7.33
N PHE A 23 -23.74 -31.64 6.23
CA PHE A 23 -24.25 -31.84 4.88
C PHE A 23 -23.32 -32.78 4.10
N TRP A 24 -23.05 -33.95 4.67
CA TRP A 24 -22.39 -35.04 3.95
C TRP A 24 -23.15 -36.34 4.19
N ARG A 25 -24.32 -36.40 3.55
CA ARG A 25 -24.86 -37.66 3.05
C ARG A 25 -25.05 -37.49 1.55
N LEU A 26 -24.09 -37.95 0.76
CA LEU A 26 -24.41 -38.50 -0.54
C LEU A 26 -23.36 -39.54 -0.93
N ASN A 27 -23.83 -40.78 -0.93
CA ASN A 27 -23.19 -41.95 -1.47
C ASN A 27 -23.54 -41.98 -2.97
N SER A 28 -22.57 -41.85 -3.89
CA SER A 28 -22.61 -42.46 -5.24
C SER A 28 -21.34 -42.17 -6.05
N PRO A 29 -20.90 -43.10 -6.90
CA PRO A 29 -19.52 -43.24 -7.38
C PRO A 29 -19.24 -42.34 -8.59
N GLY A 30 -18.04 -41.77 -8.63
CA GLY A 30 -17.59 -40.96 -9.76
C GLY A 30 -16.11 -40.65 -9.62
N PHE A 31 -15.28 -41.69 -9.77
CA PHE A 31 -13.81 -41.67 -9.68
C PHE A 31 -13.11 -40.76 -10.73
N LEU A 32 -13.88 -39.95 -11.47
CA LEU A 32 -13.41 -39.04 -12.51
C LEU A 32 -13.31 -37.57 -12.04
N SER A 33 -13.87 -37.22 -10.88
CA SER A 33 -13.83 -35.84 -10.37
C SER A 33 -12.56 -35.53 -9.56
N GLY A 34 -11.95 -36.53 -8.92
CA GLY A 34 -10.76 -36.32 -8.09
C GLY A 34 -9.54 -35.85 -8.89
N SER A 35 -9.31 -36.43 -10.07
CA SER A 35 -8.21 -36.04 -10.96
C SER A 35 -8.35 -34.61 -11.48
N LEU A 36 -9.57 -34.21 -11.86
CA LEU A 36 -9.87 -32.85 -12.30
C LEU A 36 -9.64 -31.82 -11.18
N ILE A 37 -10.07 -32.13 -9.96
CA ILE A 37 -9.89 -31.24 -8.81
C ILE A 37 -8.39 -31.10 -8.46
N ILE A 38 -7.64 -32.20 -8.49
CA ILE A 38 -6.18 -32.18 -8.26
C ILE A 38 -5.47 -31.36 -9.35
N LEU A 39 -5.85 -31.52 -10.62
CA LEU A 39 -5.32 -30.74 -11.74
C LEU A 39 -5.61 -29.24 -11.59
N ILE A 40 -6.84 -28.87 -11.19
CA ILE A 40 -7.24 -27.47 -10.94
C ILE A 40 -6.45 -26.87 -9.79
N VAL A 41 -6.23 -27.62 -8.70
CA VAL A 41 -5.43 -27.15 -7.55
C VAL A 41 -3.95 -26.97 -7.92
N ILE A 42 -3.39 -27.86 -8.75
CA ILE A 42 -2.02 -27.75 -9.26
C ILE A 42 -1.90 -26.54 -10.21
N LEU A 43 -2.88 -26.33 -11.10
CA LEU A 43 -2.93 -25.18 -12.01
C LEU A 43 -3.10 -23.84 -11.28
N CYS A 44 -3.87 -23.80 -10.18
CA CYS A 44 -4.02 -22.60 -9.36
C CYS A 44 -2.78 -22.30 -8.49
N SER A 45 -1.88 -23.26 -8.27
CA SER A 45 -0.70 -23.08 -7.40
C SER A 45 0.51 -22.45 -8.12
N CYS A 46 0.47 -22.32 -9.45
CA CYS A 46 1.53 -21.68 -10.23
C CYS A 46 1.15 -20.26 -10.64
N THR A 47 0.96 -19.37 -9.66
CA THR A 47 0.93 -17.93 -9.95
C THR A 47 1.48 -17.13 -8.78
N ASN A 48 2.64 -17.56 -8.28
CA ASN A 48 3.57 -16.63 -7.67
C ASN A 48 4.26 -15.90 -8.83
N ASN A 49 3.57 -14.90 -9.38
CA ASN A 49 4.23 -13.89 -10.17
C ASN A 49 5.11 -13.09 -9.19
N GLU A 50 6.30 -13.59 -8.87
CA GLU A 50 7.42 -12.71 -8.51
C GLU A 50 7.66 -11.85 -9.74
N LYS A 51 6.91 -10.75 -9.82
CA LYS A 51 7.19 -9.69 -10.77
C LYS A 51 8.50 -9.10 -10.28
N ASP A 52 9.56 -9.39 -11.02
CA ASP A 52 10.81 -8.66 -10.97
C ASP A 52 10.45 -7.17 -10.84
N PHE A 53 10.84 -6.57 -9.72
CA PHE A 53 10.44 -5.22 -9.38
C PHE A 53 11.26 -4.29 -10.27
N ASP A 54 10.72 -3.92 -11.42
CA ASP A 54 11.44 -3.10 -12.40
C ASP A 54 11.69 -1.70 -11.85
N HIS A 55 12.91 -1.49 -11.33
CA HIS A 55 13.36 -0.22 -10.77
C HIS A 55 13.57 0.87 -11.85
N SER A 56 13.50 0.52 -13.14
CA SER A 56 13.90 1.41 -14.24
C SER A 56 12.84 2.43 -14.67
N ASN A 57 11.61 2.38 -14.14
CA ASN A 57 10.47 3.14 -14.69
C ASN A 57 9.65 4.00 -13.71
N PHE A 58 10.18 4.38 -12.55
CA PHE A 58 9.49 5.32 -11.66
C PHE A 58 9.69 6.77 -12.11
N LYS A 59 8.90 7.19 -13.11
CA LYS A 59 8.85 8.60 -13.52
C LYS A 59 8.09 9.43 -12.49
N VAL A 60 8.80 10.35 -11.85
CA VAL A 60 8.21 11.36 -10.95
C VAL A 60 8.29 12.72 -11.64
N ASP A 61 7.17 13.44 -11.68
CA ASP A 61 7.06 14.79 -12.20
C ASP A 61 6.83 15.77 -11.04
N VAL A 62 7.66 16.80 -10.96
CA VAL A 62 7.60 17.81 -9.91
C VAL A 62 7.21 19.13 -10.57
N LYS A 63 5.97 19.55 -10.33
CA LYS A 63 5.39 20.77 -10.91
C LYS A 63 5.40 21.89 -9.88
N GLY A 64 6.06 23.00 -10.22
CA GLY A 64 6.12 24.18 -9.37
C GLY A 64 7.26 25.11 -9.77
N ALA A 65 7.50 26.12 -8.95
CA ALA A 65 8.72 26.91 -9.07
C ALA A 65 9.93 25.98 -8.83
N ALA A 66 10.95 26.10 -9.68
CA ALA A 66 12.20 25.38 -9.47
C ALA A 66 12.83 25.85 -8.15
N LEU A 67 13.24 24.89 -7.33
CA LEU A 67 13.97 25.18 -6.09
C LEU A 67 15.35 25.76 -6.43
N GLY A 68 15.76 26.77 -5.69
CA GLY A 68 17.09 27.33 -5.73
C GLY A 68 18.15 26.30 -5.33
N PRO A 69 19.39 26.47 -5.80
CA PRO A 69 20.48 25.60 -5.38
C PRO A 69 20.76 25.78 -3.88
N MET A 70 20.91 24.67 -3.16
CA MET A 70 21.30 24.70 -1.75
C MET A 70 22.72 25.30 -1.60
N PRO A 71 22.95 26.23 -0.66
CA PRO A 71 24.27 26.80 -0.42
C PRO A 71 25.28 25.74 0.06
N VAL A 72 26.49 25.79 -0.48
CA VAL A 72 27.56 24.79 -0.24
C VAL A 72 28.12 24.85 1.19
N ARG A 73 28.09 26.03 1.83
CA ARG A 73 28.53 26.24 3.22
C ARG A 73 27.72 27.36 3.85
N GLY A 74 27.33 27.17 5.11
CA GLY A 74 26.81 28.21 5.98
C GLY A 74 25.66 29.02 5.37
N GLY A 75 24.42 28.57 5.58
CA GLY A 75 23.22 29.25 5.11
C GLY A 75 22.01 28.34 5.32
N GLY A 76 20.84 28.93 5.58
CA GLY A 76 19.58 28.20 5.59
C GLY A 76 19.14 27.81 4.18
N ASP A 77 18.11 26.99 4.08
CA ASP A 77 17.44 26.70 2.82
C ASP A 77 16.85 28.00 2.24
N PRO A 78 17.25 28.43 1.02
CA PRO A 78 16.76 29.66 0.42
C PRO A 78 15.26 29.63 0.12
N ASP A 79 14.68 28.44 -0.04
CA ASP A 79 13.26 28.25 -0.36
C ASP A 79 12.42 27.91 0.89
N LEU A 80 12.98 28.10 2.08
CA LEU A 80 12.23 27.93 3.32
C LEU A 80 11.07 28.95 3.41
N GLY A 81 9.87 28.44 3.63
CA GLY A 81 8.65 29.27 3.76
C GLY A 81 7.89 29.48 2.46
N PHE A 82 8.41 29.02 1.31
CA PHE A 82 7.66 28.98 0.07
C PHE A 82 6.66 27.82 0.03
N ILE A 83 5.71 27.89 -0.89
CA ILE A 83 4.74 26.81 -1.11
C ILE A 83 5.47 25.63 -1.75
N ALA A 84 5.38 24.46 -1.12
CA ALA A 84 5.95 23.23 -1.66
C ALA A 84 5.36 22.87 -3.04
N PRO A 85 6.17 22.35 -3.97
CA PRO A 85 5.71 21.97 -5.29
C PRO A 85 4.71 20.80 -5.25
N VAL A 86 3.96 20.65 -6.34
CA VAL A 86 3.07 19.50 -6.54
C VAL A 86 3.90 18.35 -7.09
N VAL A 87 3.81 17.19 -6.47
CA VAL A 87 4.51 15.97 -6.92
C VAL A 87 3.49 15.00 -7.50
N GLU A 88 3.71 14.58 -8.74
CA GLU A 88 2.88 13.62 -9.47
C GLU A 88 3.75 12.43 -9.90
N GLY A 89 3.20 11.22 -9.85
CA GLY A 89 3.93 10.03 -10.27
C GLY A 89 3.12 8.76 -10.07
N THR A 90 3.83 7.64 -10.03
CA THR A 90 3.23 6.31 -9.85
C THR A 90 3.83 5.64 -8.62
N SER A 91 2.96 5.10 -7.78
CA SER A 91 3.36 4.27 -6.63
C SER A 91 4.01 2.95 -7.06
N PHE A 92 4.62 2.27 -6.10
CA PHE A 92 5.16 0.92 -6.26
C PHE A 92 4.12 -0.11 -6.73
N ASP A 93 2.84 0.10 -6.43
CA ASP A 93 1.75 -0.77 -6.85
C ASP A 93 1.18 -0.40 -8.23
N GLY A 94 1.77 0.59 -8.93
CA GLY A 94 1.29 1.07 -10.23
C GLY A 94 0.15 2.09 -10.14
N ASN A 95 -0.33 2.42 -8.94
CA ASN A 95 -1.40 3.42 -8.77
C ASN A 95 -0.85 4.85 -8.93
N PRO A 96 -1.58 5.77 -9.57
CA PRO A 96 -1.18 7.17 -9.66
C PRO A 96 -1.17 7.82 -8.28
N VAL A 97 -0.14 8.64 -8.03
CA VAL A 97 0.05 9.40 -6.79
C VAL A 97 0.15 10.88 -7.12
N ARG A 98 -0.52 11.71 -6.32
CA ARG A 98 -0.46 13.16 -6.41
C ARG A 98 -0.37 13.75 -5.01
N ILE A 99 0.71 14.45 -4.72
CA ILE A 99 0.96 15.10 -3.43
C ILE A 99 0.81 16.62 -3.64
N THR A 100 -0.10 17.22 -2.86
CA THR A 100 -0.40 18.65 -2.90
C THR A 100 -0.36 19.22 -1.49
N PRO A 101 -0.20 20.54 -1.31
CA PRO A 101 -0.31 21.18 0.00
C PRO A 101 -1.70 20.96 0.62
N THR A 102 -1.77 20.22 1.74
CA THR A 102 -3.04 19.89 2.42
C THR A 102 -3.25 20.64 3.74
N GLY A 103 -2.32 21.52 4.12
CA GLY A 103 -2.30 22.19 5.42
C GLY A 103 -1.87 21.30 6.59
N LYS A 104 -1.57 20.01 6.34
CA LYS A 104 -1.02 19.08 7.34
C LYS A 104 0.50 19.01 7.19
N PRO A 105 1.26 18.91 8.30
CA PRO A 105 2.70 18.66 8.25
C PRO A 105 2.99 17.38 7.46
N THR A 106 3.78 17.49 6.41
CA THR A 106 4.10 16.40 5.48
C THR A 106 5.59 16.47 5.15
N VAL A 107 6.27 15.32 5.14
CA VAL A 107 7.67 15.20 4.73
C VAL A 107 7.71 14.38 3.44
N ILE A 108 8.40 14.90 2.43
CA ILE A 108 8.64 14.23 1.15
C ILE A 108 10.15 14.01 1.05
N LEU A 109 10.57 12.76 0.83
CA LEU A 109 11.98 12.39 0.71
C LEU A 109 12.24 11.77 -0.66
N PHE A 110 13.13 12.38 -1.42
CA PHE A 110 13.64 11.81 -2.67
C PHE A 110 14.88 10.98 -2.35
N LEU A 111 14.83 9.69 -2.69
CA LEU A 111 15.95 8.78 -2.54
C LEU A 111 16.55 8.55 -3.93
N ALA A 112 17.75 9.09 -4.16
CA ALA A 112 18.57 8.69 -5.30
C ALA A 112 19.34 7.41 -4.93
N HIS A 113 19.43 6.47 -5.87
CA HIS A 113 20.28 5.29 -5.77
C HIS A 113 21.58 5.53 -6.54
#